data_AF-A0A853D3B2-F1
#
_entry.id   AF-A0A853D3B2-F1
#
_cell.length_a   1.000
_cell.length_b   1.000
_cell.length_c   1.000
_cell.angle_alpha   90.00
_cell.angle_beta   90.00
_cell.angle_gamma   90.00
#
_symmetry.space_group_name_H-M   'P 1'
#
loop_
_entity.id
_entity.type
_entity.pdbx_description
1 polymer ?
#
loop_
_entity_poly.entity_id
_entity_poly.type
_entity_poly.pdbx_seq_one_letter_code
_entity_poly.pdbx_strand_id
1 'polypeptide(L)'
;MVDRRPLAPGTPVSTPWIWIVVLLPLLGLLQTLPVGPDQFDIVDISGSPLPALQSAAAAVAPALLLSAGVGLAVFGLGVLFSWLDQRALARRGADRPFHWAWSFLALPVYSIGRSVIVRRIAGGRGTAPIWATIAVTLLVAAATVATLIPILTLVAAILGDRGPGA
;
A
#
# COMPACT_ATOMS: atom_id res chain seq x y z
N MET A 1 5.30 16.23 -30.07
CA MET A 1 4.21 16.17 -29.07
C MET A 1 2.94 15.82 -29.83
N VAL A 2 2.33 14.66 -29.61
CA VAL A 2 1.04 14.33 -30.24
C VAL A 2 -0.02 15.19 -29.56
N ASP A 3 -0.67 16.04 -30.34
CA ASP A 3 -1.71 16.96 -29.85
C ASP A 3 -2.92 16.13 -29.39
N ARG A 4 -3.22 16.16 -28.10
CA ARG A 4 -4.34 15.38 -27.52
C ARG A 4 -5.55 16.28 -27.44
N ARG A 5 -6.70 15.82 -27.94
CA ARG A 5 -7.94 16.59 -27.89
C ARG A 5 -8.28 16.99 -26.44
N PRO A 6 -8.51 18.28 -26.16
CA PRO A 6 -8.99 18.73 -24.86
C PRO A 6 -10.35 18.11 -24.54
N LEU A 7 -10.57 17.79 -23.26
CA LEU A 7 -11.87 17.33 -22.78
C LEU A 7 -12.87 18.49 -22.77
N ALA A 8 -14.14 18.19 -23.08
CA ALA A 8 -15.21 19.17 -23.00
C ALA A 8 -15.26 19.80 -21.59
N PRO A 9 -15.46 21.13 -21.49
CA PRO A 9 -15.62 21.82 -20.21
C PRO A 9 -16.72 21.15 -19.37
N GLY A 10 -16.48 20.98 -18.06
CA GLY A 10 -17.43 20.34 -17.15
C GLY A 10 -17.38 18.81 -17.11
N THR A 11 -16.69 18.13 -18.03
CA THR A 11 -16.54 16.66 -17.97
C THR A 11 -15.88 16.24 -16.64
N PRO A 12 -16.47 15.33 -15.86
CA PRO A 12 -15.91 14.89 -14.60
C PRO A 12 -14.63 14.06 -14.84
N VAL A 13 -13.52 14.49 -14.26
CA VAL A 13 -12.21 13.84 -14.39
C VAL A 13 -11.90 12.85 -13.26
N SER A 14 -12.62 12.99 -12.14
CA SER A 14 -12.57 12.09 -11.00
C SER A 14 -13.51 10.91 -11.26
N THR A 15 -13.01 9.70 -11.04
CA THR A 15 -13.80 8.46 -11.12
C THR A 15 -13.83 7.85 -9.71
N PRO A 16 -14.86 7.07 -9.35
CA PRO A 16 -14.81 6.32 -8.09
C PRO A 16 -13.64 5.31 -8.08
N TRP A 17 -13.31 4.74 -9.24
CA TRP A 17 -12.27 3.72 -9.40
C TRP A 17 -10.87 4.22 -9.03
N ILE A 18 -10.50 5.46 -9.39
CA ILE A 18 -9.20 6.01 -9.01
C ILE A 18 -9.08 6.14 -7.49
N TRP A 19 -10.15 6.51 -6.79
CA TRP A 19 -10.13 6.59 -5.33
C TRP A 19 -9.97 5.22 -4.69
N ILE A 20 -10.60 4.18 -5.26
CA ILE A 20 -10.35 2.81 -4.80
C ILE A 20 -8.88 2.45 -4.99
N VAL A 21 -8.28 2.70 -6.16
CA VAL A 21 -6.84 2.44 -6.42
C VAL A 21 -5.94 3.19 -5.43
N VAL A 22 -6.26 4.45 -5.13
CA VAL A 22 -5.49 5.29 -4.20
C VAL A 22 -5.59 4.81 -2.76
N LEU A 23 -6.77 4.37 -2.33
CA LEU A 23 -7.04 3.95 -0.95
C LEU A 23 -6.73 2.47 -0.71
N LEU A 24 -6.64 1.66 -1.76
CA LEU A 24 -6.39 0.21 -1.67
C LEU A 24 -5.16 -0.16 -0.83
N PRO A 25 -4.01 0.56 -0.91
CA PRO A 25 -2.85 0.27 -0.08
C PRO A 25 -3.13 0.35 1.43
N LEU A 26 -4.18 1.05 1.86
CA LEU A 26 -4.57 1.09 3.27
C LEU A 26 -5.03 -0.28 3.79
N LEU A 27 -5.52 -1.17 2.92
CA LEU A 27 -5.78 -2.56 3.31
C LEU A 27 -4.51 -3.28 3.75
N GLY A 28 -3.35 -2.85 3.24
CA GLY A 28 -2.05 -3.32 3.72
C GLY A 28 -1.85 -3.06 5.21
N LEU A 29 -2.49 -2.03 5.80
CA LEU A 29 -2.40 -1.77 7.24
C LEU A 29 -3.06 -2.87 8.09
N LEU A 30 -3.95 -3.69 7.52
CA LEU A 30 -4.50 -4.84 8.25
C LEU A 30 -3.41 -5.82 8.68
N GLN A 31 -2.28 -5.85 7.97
CA GLN A 31 -1.13 -6.69 8.34
C GLN A 31 -0.39 -6.18 9.58
N THR A 32 -0.64 -4.95 10.03
CA THR A 32 -0.04 -4.38 11.24
C THR A 32 -0.90 -4.60 12.48
N LEU A 33 -2.19 -4.94 12.32
CA LEU A 33 -3.11 -5.25 13.43
C LEU A 33 -2.66 -6.43 14.32
N PRO A 34 -2.06 -7.51 13.76
CA PRO A 34 -1.54 -8.59 14.58
C PRO A 34 -0.33 -8.20 15.42
N VAL A 35 0.15 -6.95 15.40
CA VAL A 35 1.30 -6.46 16.16
C VAL A 35 0.80 -5.41 17.16
N GLY A 36 0.18 -5.86 18.25
CA GLY A 36 -0.31 -4.99 19.34
C GLY A 36 0.80 -4.54 20.30
N PRO A 37 0.62 -3.43 21.05
CA PRO A 37 1.60 -2.92 22.02
C PRO A 37 1.95 -3.92 23.15
N ASP A 38 1.03 -4.84 23.42
CA ASP A 38 1.00 -5.86 24.46
C ASP A 38 1.66 -7.18 24.04
N GLN A 39 2.07 -7.33 22.78
CA GLN A 39 2.67 -8.58 22.28
C GLN A 39 4.18 -8.66 22.48
N PHE A 40 4.80 -7.55 22.88
CA PHE A 40 6.23 -7.46 23.19
C PHE A 40 6.48 -7.20 24.68
N ASP A 41 5.59 -7.62 25.57
CA ASP A 41 5.98 -7.93 26.94
C ASP A 41 6.87 -9.20 26.90
N ILE A 42 8.12 -9.02 26.47
CA ILE A 42 9.10 -10.09 26.16
C ILE A 42 9.71 -10.69 27.45
N VAL A 43 9.33 -10.18 28.62
CA VAL A 43 9.83 -10.66 29.93
C VAL A 43 8.65 -11.08 30.78
N ASP A 44 8.41 -12.39 30.82
CA ASP A 44 7.63 -12.99 31.89
C ASP A 44 8.36 -12.72 33.23
N ILE A 45 7.66 -12.71 34.37
CA ILE A 45 8.23 -12.37 35.70
C ILE A 45 9.46 -13.26 36.06
N SER A 46 9.62 -14.38 35.34
CA SER A 46 10.71 -15.35 35.41
C SER A 46 11.98 -15.02 34.60
N GLY A 47 11.99 -13.96 33.78
CA GLY A 47 13.17 -13.55 32.99
C GLY A 47 13.51 -14.44 31.79
N SER A 48 12.69 -15.46 31.48
CA SER A 48 12.98 -16.42 30.41
C SER A 48 12.35 -16.02 29.07
N PRO A 49 13.12 -15.92 27.97
CA PRO A 49 12.59 -15.58 26.64
C PRO A 49 11.91 -16.77 25.92
N LEU A 50 11.99 -17.99 26.47
CA LEU A 50 11.49 -19.23 25.83
C LEU A 50 9.97 -19.22 25.52
N PRO A 51 9.09 -18.79 26.45
CA PRO A 51 7.64 -18.73 26.19
C PRO A 51 7.28 -17.71 25.11
N ALA A 52 7.97 -16.57 25.08
CA ALA A 52 7.78 -15.51 24.08
C ALA A 52 8.20 -15.95 22.66
N LEU A 53 9.26 -16.76 22.55
CA LEU A 53 9.70 -17.33 21.27
C LEU A 53 8.70 -18.35 20.71
N GLN A 54 8.11 -19.19 21.56
CA GLN A 54 7.13 -20.18 21.15
C GLN A 54 5.82 -19.54 20.68
N SER A 55 5.34 -18.51 21.37
CA SER A 55 4.14 -17.76 20.97
C SER A 55 4.38 -16.98 19.67
N ALA A 56 5.54 -16.33 19.52
CA ALA A 56 5.93 -15.65 18.29
C ALA A 56 5.97 -16.62 17.10
N ALA A 57 6.61 -17.79 17.26
CA ALA A 57 6.70 -18.80 16.21
C ALA A 57 5.33 -19.33 15.76
N ALA A 58 4.40 -19.52 16.70
CA ALA A 58 3.03 -19.95 16.40
C ALA A 58 2.23 -18.89 15.61
N ALA A 59 2.54 -17.60 15.80
CA ALA A 59 1.88 -16.50 15.10
C ALA A 59 2.41 -16.26 13.67
N VAL A 60 3.62 -16.75 13.33
CA VAL A 60 4.26 -16.49 12.02
C VAL A 60 3.42 -17.04 10.86
N ALA A 61 3.00 -18.30 10.92
CA ALA A 61 2.31 -18.93 9.79
C ALA A 61 0.96 -18.26 9.45
N PRO A 62 0.07 -18.00 10.42
CA PRO A 62 -1.15 -17.22 10.18
C PRO A 62 -0.88 -15.80 9.67
N ALA A 63 0.13 -15.12 10.22
CA ALA A 63 0.52 -13.78 9.79
C ALA A 63 0.99 -13.76 8.34
N LEU A 64 1.81 -14.73 7.93
CA LEU A 64 2.27 -14.87 6.54
C LEU A 64 1.11 -15.14 5.58
N LEU A 65 0.16 -16.01 5.95
CA LEU A 65 -1.02 -16.28 5.13
C LEU A 65 -1.89 -15.03 4.98
N LEU A 66 -2.10 -14.29 6.08
CA LEU A 66 -2.84 -13.02 6.05
C LEU A 66 -2.13 -12.00 5.15
N SER A 67 -0.83 -11.79 5.33
CA SER A 67 -0.03 -10.87 4.51
C SER A 67 -0.05 -11.25 3.03
N ALA A 68 0.11 -12.53 2.70
CA ALA A 68 0.05 -13.01 1.32
C ALA A 68 -1.34 -12.79 0.71
N GLY A 69 -2.41 -13.09 1.47
CA GLY A 69 -3.79 -12.89 1.04
C GLY A 69 -4.12 -11.41 0.80
N VAL A 70 -3.74 -10.54 1.73
CA VAL A 70 -3.92 -9.09 1.62
C VAL A 70 -3.11 -8.53 0.45
N GLY A 71 -1.84 -8.94 0.31
CA GLY A 71 -0.97 -8.52 -0.79
C GLY A 71 -1.53 -8.91 -2.15
N LEU A 72 -2.01 -10.15 -2.29
CA LEU A 72 -2.65 -10.64 -3.51
C LEU A 72 -3.95 -9.88 -3.82
N ALA A 73 -4.77 -9.61 -2.79
CA ALA A 73 -6.01 -8.85 -2.95
C ALA A 73 -5.73 -7.40 -3.39
N VAL A 74 -4.78 -6.71 -2.75
CA VAL A 74 -4.38 -5.35 -3.12
C VAL A 74 -3.84 -5.31 -4.55
N PHE A 75 -3.02 -6.30 -4.93
CA PHE A 75 -2.49 -6.39 -6.29
C PHE A 75 -3.60 -6.62 -7.32
N GLY A 76 -4.41 -7.68 -7.15
CA GLY A 76 -5.45 -8.06 -8.10
C GLY A 76 -6.55 -7.02 -8.24
N LEU A 77 -7.06 -6.51 -7.11
CA LEU A 77 -8.06 -5.44 -7.11
C LEU A 77 -7.48 -4.14 -7.68
N GLY A 78 -6.21 -3.83 -7.37
CA GLY A 78 -5.55 -2.63 -7.87
C GLY A 78 -5.49 -2.61 -9.40
N VAL A 79 -5.08 -3.72 -10.01
CA VAL A 79 -5.08 -3.90 -11.46
C VAL A 79 -6.49 -3.80 -12.04
N LEU A 80 -7.47 -4.49 -11.43
CA LEU A 80 -8.87 -4.46 -11.86
C LEU A 80 -9.44 -3.03 -11.85
N PHE A 81 -9.25 -2.29 -10.76
CA PHE A 81 -9.76 -0.93 -10.63
C PHE A 81 -9.02 0.08 -11.51
N SER A 82 -7.71 -0.12 -11.77
CA SER A 82 -6.98 0.64 -12.79
C SER A 82 -7.55 0.43 -14.20
N TRP A 83 -7.95 -0.80 -14.53
CA TRP A 83 -8.61 -1.09 -15.81
C TRP A 83 -10.00 -0.43 -15.90
N LEU A 84 -10.82 -0.53 -14.85
CA LEU A 84 -12.13 0.11 -14.77
C LEU A 84 -12.02 1.64 -14.87
N ASP A 85 -11.02 2.23 -14.22
CA ASP A 85 -10.73 3.65 -14.28
C ASP A 85 -10.38 4.12 -15.69
N GLN A 86 -9.44 3.42 -16.35
CA GLN A 86 -9.06 3.75 -17.71
C GLN A 86 -10.25 3.67 -18.66
N ARG A 87 -11.09 2.63 -18.52
CA ARG A 87 -12.29 2.47 -19.34
C ARG A 87 -13.32 3.57 -19.08
N ALA A 88 -13.48 4.01 -17.83
CA ALA A 88 -14.35 5.13 -17.47
C ALA A 88 -13.87 6.45 -18.08
N LEU A 89 -12.56 6.72 -18.08
CA LEU A 89 -11.98 7.90 -18.73
C LEU A 89 -12.16 7.87 -20.25
N ALA A 90 -11.92 6.72 -20.89
CA ALA A 90 -12.13 6.57 -22.33
C ALA A 90 -13.58 6.84 -22.74
N ARG A 91 -14.56 6.34 -21.97
CA ARG A 91 -15.99 6.62 -22.18
C ARG A 91 -16.36 8.10 -22.03
N ARG A 92 -15.58 8.87 -21.28
CA ARG A 92 -15.76 10.32 -21.09
C ARG A 92 -15.05 11.16 -22.16
N GLY A 93 -14.52 10.53 -23.20
CA GLY A 93 -13.88 11.22 -24.32
C GLY A 93 -12.39 11.51 -24.13
N ALA A 94 -11.73 10.90 -23.13
CA ALA A 94 -10.28 11.00 -23.02
C ALA A 94 -9.63 10.19 -24.16
N ASP A 95 -9.00 10.89 -25.11
CA ASP A 95 -8.24 10.25 -26.19
C ASP A 95 -6.93 9.66 -25.64
N ARG A 96 -6.79 8.33 -25.76
CA ARG A 96 -5.64 7.53 -25.28
C ARG A 96 -5.26 7.84 -23.80
N PRO A 97 -6.10 7.43 -22.83
CA PRO A 97 -5.77 7.57 -21.41
C PRO A 97 -4.52 6.75 -21.04
N PHE A 98 -3.94 7.03 -19.88
CA PHE A 98 -2.79 6.28 -19.36
C PHE A 98 -3.11 4.78 -19.27
N HIS A 99 -2.15 3.95 -19.65
CA HIS A 99 -2.37 2.51 -19.76
C HIS A 99 -2.45 1.85 -18.37
N TRP A 100 -3.49 1.04 -18.13
CA TRP A 100 -3.75 0.40 -16.84
C TRP A 100 -2.64 -0.55 -16.42
N ALA A 101 -1.92 -1.17 -17.37
CA ALA A 101 -0.87 -2.15 -17.08
C ALA A 101 0.31 -1.57 -16.29
N TRP A 102 0.46 -0.24 -16.22
CA TRP A 102 1.43 0.39 -15.33
C TRP A 102 1.14 0.12 -13.84
N SER A 103 -0.07 -0.33 -13.49
CA SER A 103 -0.41 -0.82 -12.15
C SER A 103 0.35 -2.10 -11.76
N PHE A 104 0.83 -2.90 -12.73
CA PHE A 104 1.68 -4.06 -12.46
C PHE A 104 3.04 -3.66 -11.88
N LEU A 105 3.54 -2.49 -12.25
CA LEU A 105 4.79 -1.97 -11.68
C LEU A 105 4.54 -1.45 -10.26
N ALA A 106 3.58 -0.54 -10.11
CA ALA A 106 3.06 -0.11 -8.82
C ALA A 106 1.76 0.71 -9.00
N LEU A 107 0.82 0.62 -8.05
CA LEU A 107 -0.39 1.45 -8.05
C LEU A 107 -0.10 2.96 -8.07
N PRO A 108 0.91 3.49 -7.35
CA PRO A 108 1.28 4.90 -7.45
C PRO A 108 1.70 5.33 -8.85
N VAL A 109 2.40 4.47 -9.61
CA VAL A 109 2.84 4.79 -10.98
C VAL A 109 1.63 5.03 -11.88
N TYR A 110 0.62 4.15 -11.77
CA TYR A 110 -0.65 4.33 -12.48
C TYR A 110 -1.35 5.64 -12.09
N SER A 111 -1.56 5.86 -10.79
CA SER A 111 -2.29 7.03 -10.29
C SER A 111 -1.64 8.35 -10.70
N ILE A 112 -0.30 8.45 -10.55
CA ILE A 112 0.47 9.64 -10.92
C ILE A 112 0.44 9.85 -12.44
N GLY A 113 0.73 8.81 -13.24
CA GLY A 113 0.75 8.91 -14.71
C GLY A 113 -0.61 9.32 -15.29
N ARG A 114 -1.69 8.73 -14.79
CA ARG A 114 -3.07 9.06 -15.15
C ARG A 114 -3.42 10.51 -14.82
N SER A 115 -3.09 10.98 -13.62
CA SER A 115 -3.37 12.37 -13.24
C SER A 115 -2.55 13.39 -14.03
N VAL A 116 -1.29 13.12 -14.38
CA VAL A 116 -0.49 13.99 -15.25
C VAL A 116 -1.13 14.13 -16.64
N ILE A 117 -1.60 13.02 -17.20
CA ILE A 117 -2.29 13.01 -18.49
C ILE A 117 -3.62 13.77 -18.41
N VAL A 118 -4.45 13.47 -17.40
CA VAL A 118 -5.74 14.11 -17.19
C VAL A 118 -5.57 15.63 -16.99
N ARG A 119 -4.57 16.05 -16.21
CA ARG A 119 -4.26 17.48 -16.00
C ARG A 119 -3.99 18.21 -17.32
N ARG A 120 -3.29 17.57 -18.26
CA ARG A 120 -2.98 18.15 -19.57
C ARG A 120 -4.23 18.29 -20.45
N ILE A 121 -5.10 17.28 -20.48
CA ILE A 121 -6.30 17.29 -21.35
C ILE A 121 -7.51 18.00 -20.72
N ALA A 122 -7.54 18.19 -19.40
CA ALA A 122 -8.67 18.74 -18.67
C ALA A 122 -8.50 20.21 -18.22
N GLY A 123 -7.48 20.91 -18.75
CA GLY A 123 -7.21 22.31 -18.40
C GLY A 123 -6.76 22.50 -16.95
N GLY A 124 -5.90 21.61 -16.43
CA GLY A 124 -5.35 21.73 -15.07
C GLY A 124 -6.10 20.95 -13.98
N ARG A 125 -7.30 20.42 -14.26
CA ARG A 125 -8.09 19.61 -13.32
C ARG A 125 -7.54 18.18 -13.19
N GLY A 126 -7.79 17.52 -12.05
CA GLY A 126 -7.47 16.08 -11.87
C GLY A 126 -6.15 15.79 -11.14
N THR A 127 -5.62 16.75 -10.38
CA THR A 127 -4.42 16.59 -9.52
C THR A 127 -4.71 15.97 -8.16
N ALA A 128 -5.96 15.97 -7.71
CA ALA A 128 -6.33 15.44 -6.38
C ALA A 128 -5.84 13.99 -6.12
N PRO A 129 -5.94 13.05 -7.08
CA PRO A 129 -5.41 11.70 -6.86
C PRO A 129 -3.90 11.64 -6.63
N ILE A 130 -3.10 12.57 -7.17
CA ILE A 130 -1.64 12.59 -6.95
C ILE A 130 -1.36 12.84 -5.47
N TRP A 131 -1.93 13.91 -4.92
CA TRP A 131 -1.72 14.27 -3.52
C TRP A 131 -2.22 13.20 -2.56
N ALA A 132 -3.38 12.61 -2.87
CA ALA A 132 -3.92 11.50 -2.09
C ALA A 132 -3.02 10.25 -2.17
N THR A 133 -2.46 9.93 -3.35
CA THR A 133 -1.50 8.83 -3.52
C THR A 133 -0.25 9.05 -2.69
N ILE A 134 0.30 10.26 -2.70
CA ILE A 134 1.48 10.63 -1.89
C ILE A 134 1.16 10.44 -0.41
N ALA A 135 0.04 11.00 0.07
CA ALA A 135 -0.36 10.90 1.48
C ALA A 135 -0.54 9.45 1.93
N VAL A 136 -1.26 8.63 1.15
CA VAL A 136 -1.48 7.20 1.46
C VAL A 136 -0.17 6.42 1.43
N THR A 137 0.69 6.67 0.45
CA THR A 137 1.98 5.97 0.33
C THR A 137 2.87 6.28 1.54
N LEU A 138 2.95 7.55 1.95
CA LEU A 138 3.70 7.96 3.13
C LEU A 138 3.13 7.35 4.41
N LEU A 139 1.81 7.31 4.55
CA LEU A 139 1.15 6.70 5.71
C LEU A 139 1.46 5.19 5.81
N VAL A 140 1.31 4.45 4.71
CA VAL A 140 1.59 3.01 4.66
C VAL A 140 3.07 2.73 4.91
N ALA A 141 3.96 3.53 4.34
CA ALA A 141 5.39 3.43 4.59
C ALA A 141 5.73 3.67 6.07
N ALA A 142 5.19 4.73 6.67
CA ALA A 142 5.40 5.04 8.08
C ALA A 142 4.90 3.92 9.01
N ALA A 143 3.70 3.40 8.76
CA ALA A 143 3.15 2.27 9.51
C ALA A 143 4.00 1.00 9.36
N THR A 144 4.48 0.72 8.16
CA THR A 144 5.36 -0.43 7.90
C THR A 144 6.71 -0.29 8.60
N VAL A 145 7.28 0.92 8.63
CA VAL A 145 8.53 1.17 9.37
C VAL A 145 8.32 1.01 10.87
N ALA A 146 7.17 1.47 11.40
CA ALA A 146 6.86 1.35 12.82
C ALA A 146 6.79 -0.13 13.28
N THR A 147 6.30 -1.05 12.45
CA THR A 147 6.25 -2.48 12.80
C THR A 147 7.61 -3.18 12.78
N LEU A 148 8.64 -2.60 12.14
CA LEU A 148 9.98 -3.18 12.13
C LEU A 148 10.72 -2.97 13.45
N ILE A 149 10.43 -1.89 14.19
CA ILE A 149 11.10 -1.53 15.45
C ILE A 149 11.07 -2.69 16.46
N PRO A 150 9.91 -3.26 16.84
CA PRO A 150 9.88 -4.32 17.84
C PRO A 150 10.47 -5.66 17.35
N ILE A 151 10.46 -5.90 16.04
CA ILE A 151 11.14 -7.07 15.46
C ILE A 151 12.66 -6.93 15.64
N LEU A 152 13.20 -5.74 15.38
CA LEU A 152 14.63 -5.46 15.56
C LEU A 152 15.06 -5.55 17.02
N THR A 153 14.24 -5.08 17.97
CA THR A 153 14.54 -5.20 19.40
C THR A 153 14.54 -6.65 19.88
N LEU A 154 13.58 -7.47 19.43
CA LEU A 154 13.54 -8.90 19.72
C LEU A 154 14.80 -9.62 19.19
N VAL A 155 15.20 -9.34 17.95
CA VAL A 155 16.42 -9.93 17.35
C VAL A 155 17.66 -9.53 18.14
N ALA A 156 17.79 -8.26 18.52
CA ALA A 156 18.91 -7.78 19.31
C ALA A 156 18.98 -8.47 20.69
N ALA A 157 17.84 -8.68 21.36
CA ALA A 157 17.77 -9.40 22.63
C ALA A 157 18.25 -10.86 22.50
N ILE A 158 17.81 -11.58 21.47
CA ILE A 158 18.22 -12.97 21.20
C ILE A 158 19.72 -13.07 20.92
N LEU A 159 20.29 -12.10 20.19
CA LEU A 159 21.72 -12.08 19.87
C LEU A 159 22.59 -11.66 21.07
N GLY A 160 22.09 -10.72 21.90
CA GLY A 160 22.79 -10.25 23.09
C GLY A 160 22.92 -11.29 24.21
N ASP A 161 21.95 -12.20 24.32
CA ASP A 161 21.94 -13.29 25.31
C ASP A 161 23.00 -14.38 25.01
N ARG A 162 23.58 -14.40 23.79
CA ARG A 162 24.61 -15.38 23.37
C ARG A 162 26.06 -14.89 23.52
N GLY A 163 26.33 -13.97 24.44
CA GLY A 163 27.68 -13.48 24.75
C GLY A 163 28.67 -14.61 25.15
N PRO A 164 30.00 -14.39 24.99
CA PRO A 164 31.03 -15.43 24.89
C PRO A 164 31.40 -16.09 26.23
N GLY A 165 30.50 -16.90 26.80
CA GLY A 165 30.70 -17.57 28.08
C GLY A 165 30.10 -18.97 28.19
N ALA A 166 29.92 -19.68 27.07
CA ALA A 166 29.61 -21.11 27.04
C ALA A 166 30.84 -21.91 26.60
#